data_AF-A0A6N7KS94-F1
#
_entry.id   AF-A0A6N7KS94-F1
#
_cell.length_a   1.000
_cell.length_b   1.000
_cell.length_c   1.000
_cell.angle_alpha   90.00
_cell.angle_beta   90.00
_cell.angle_gamma   90.00
#
_symmetry.space_group_name_H-M   'P 1'
#
loop_
_entity.id
_entity.type
_entity.pdbx_description
1 polymer ?
#
loop_
_entity_poly.entity_id
_entity_poly.type
_entity_poly.pdbx_seq_one_letter_code
_entity_poly.pdbx_strand_id
1 'polypeptide(L)'
;MSERLSIEALDGFRAVYKGQESEEARTIMRLVAEVEVLDRLLTESEDEVEYWRAEAERLRAKVEPKALSASISPTASGKWAVRWREDGSQRSRTFERRAHAEQFRAEMRGRWTGGAR
;
A
#
# COMPACT_ATOMS: atom_id res chain seq x y z
N MET A 1 -5.03 26.38 -1.07
CA MET A 1 -6.02 25.29 -0.91
C MET A 1 -7.30 25.81 -1.52
N SER A 2 -7.76 25.21 -2.62
CA SER A 2 -9.02 25.61 -3.24
C SER A 2 -10.16 25.11 -2.36
N GLU A 3 -11.01 26.01 -1.90
CA GLU A 3 -12.20 25.66 -1.11
C GLU A 3 -13.09 24.77 -2.00
N ARG A 4 -13.37 23.53 -1.57
CA ARG A 4 -14.32 22.66 -2.29
C ARG A 4 -15.68 23.38 -2.23
N LEU A 5 -16.29 23.62 -3.39
CA LEU A 5 -17.65 24.15 -3.46
C LEU A 5 -18.58 23.15 -2.75
N SER A 6 -19.16 23.57 -1.63
CA SER A 6 -20.09 22.72 -0.89
C SER A 6 -21.39 22.54 -1.67
N ILE A 7 -22.08 21.42 -1.44
CA ILE A 7 -23.43 21.18 -1.96
C ILE A 7 -24.37 22.34 -1.60
N GLU A 8 -24.23 22.89 -0.38
CA GLU A 8 -25.00 24.05 0.09
C GLU A 8 -24.74 25.30 -0.75
N ALA A 9 -23.50 25.53 -1.20
CA ALA A 9 -23.17 26.64 -2.09
C ALA A 9 -23.80 26.46 -3.47
N LEU A 10 -23.76 25.24 -4.03
CA LEU A 10 -24.39 24.92 -5.32
C LEU A 10 -25.92 25.05 -5.26
N ASP A 11 -26.54 24.66 -4.15
CA ASP A 11 -27.98 24.84 -3.91
C ASP A 11 -28.35 26.33 -3.75
N GLY A 12 -27.49 27.13 -3.15
CA GLY A 12 -27.61 28.59 -3.14
C GLY A 12 -27.62 29.19 -4.55
N PHE A 13 -26.68 28.77 -5.40
CA PHE A 13 -26.66 29.18 -6.82
C PHE A 13 -27.94 28.77 -7.55
N ARG A 14 -28.42 27.54 -7.34
CA ARG A 14 -29.68 27.09 -7.93
C ARG A 14 -30.86 27.94 -7.50
N ALA A 15 -30.97 28.24 -6.20
CA ALA A 15 -32.06 29.03 -5.67
C ALA A 15 -32.11 30.46 -6.28
N VAL A 16 -30.94 31.07 -6.53
CA VAL A 16 -30.85 32.42 -7.11
C VAL A 16 -31.20 32.44 -8.60
N TYR A 17 -30.75 31.44 -9.37
CA TYR A 17 -30.90 31.43 -10.83
C TYR A 17 -32.11 30.64 -11.34
N LYS A 18 -32.81 29.92 -10.45
CA LYS A 18 -34.04 29.18 -10.79
C LYS A 18 -35.15 30.13 -11.23
N GLY A 19 -35.63 29.93 -12.46
CA GLY A 19 -36.73 30.71 -13.04
C GLY A 19 -36.29 32.01 -13.73
N GLN A 20 -34.98 32.31 -13.77
CA GLN A 20 -34.46 33.39 -14.61
C GLN A 20 -34.28 32.88 -16.05
N GLU A 21 -34.81 33.62 -17.02
CA GLU A 21 -34.71 33.26 -18.44
C GLU A 21 -33.46 33.81 -19.13
N SER A 22 -32.55 34.46 -18.39
CA SER A 22 -31.34 35.04 -18.96
C SER A 22 -30.35 33.97 -19.44
N GLU A 23 -29.53 34.33 -20.42
CA GLU A 23 -28.49 33.45 -20.96
C GLU A 23 -27.42 33.16 -19.91
N GLU A 24 -27.09 34.13 -19.05
CA GLU A 24 -26.19 33.92 -17.92
C GLU A 24 -26.74 32.89 -16.95
N ALA A 25 -28.04 32.97 -16.59
CA ALA A 25 -28.68 32.02 -15.68
C ALA A 25 -28.62 30.58 -16.22
N ARG A 26 -28.89 30.39 -17.52
CA ARG A 26 -28.78 29.07 -18.18
C ARG A 26 -27.34 28.54 -18.20
N THR A 27 -26.36 29.44 -18.37
CA THR A 27 -24.94 29.09 -18.37
C THR A 27 -24.49 28.66 -16.99
N ILE A 28 -24.86 29.43 -15.96
CA ILE A 28 -24.58 29.11 -14.56
C ILE A 28 -25.20 27.77 -14.16
N MET A 29 -26.46 27.52 -14.51
CA MET A 29 -27.12 26.24 -14.23
C MET A 29 -26.43 25.05 -14.90
N ARG A 30 -25.88 25.23 -16.12
CA ARG A 30 -25.11 24.20 -16.82
C ARG A 30 -23.78 23.91 -16.12
N LEU A 31 -23.05 24.96 -15.74
CA LEU A 31 -21.77 24.83 -15.04
C LEU A 31 -21.95 24.17 -13.68
N VAL A 32 -23.03 24.51 -12.94
CA VAL A 32 -23.36 23.84 -11.67
C VAL A 32 -23.58 22.34 -11.87
N ALA A 33 -24.31 21.94 -12.92
CA ALA A 33 -24.52 20.53 -13.23
C ALA A 33 -23.21 19.82 -13.63
N GLU A 34 -22.34 20.49 -14.37
CA GLU A 34 -21.04 19.94 -14.76
C GLU A 34 -20.12 19.73 -13.55
N VAL A 35 -20.10 20.69 -12.61
CA VAL A 35 -19.35 20.56 -11.36
C VAL A 35 -19.81 19.35 -10.55
N GLU A 36 -21.11 19.09 -10.45
CA GLU A 36 -21.62 17.90 -9.73
C GLU A 36 -21.23 16.58 -10.40
N VAL A 37 -21.20 16.54 -11.73
CA VAL A 37 -20.73 15.37 -12.47
C VAL A 37 -19.25 15.14 -12.20
N LEU A 38 -18.44 16.21 -12.26
CA LEU A 38 -17.00 16.12 -12.00
C LEU A 38 -16.70 15.72 -10.55
N ASP A 39 -17.45 16.22 -9.57
CA ASP A 39 -17.27 15.86 -8.16
C ASP A 39 -17.59 14.37 -7.90
N ARG A 40 -18.64 13.85 -8.57
CA ARG A 40 -18.95 12.42 -8.55
C ARG A 40 -17.83 11.58 -9.16
N LEU A 41 -17.37 11.94 -10.35
CA LEU A 41 -16.27 11.23 -11.03
C LEU A 41 -14.97 11.27 -10.24
N LEU A 42 -14.70 12.40 -9.56
CA LEU A 42 -13.55 12.52 -8.67
C LEU A 42 -13.67 11.55 -7.49
N THR A 43 -14.84 11.48 -6.86
CA THR A 43 -15.10 10.55 -5.76
C THR A 43 -14.92 9.09 -6.20
N GLU A 44 -15.48 8.71 -7.35
CA GLU A 44 -15.30 7.37 -7.93
C GLU A 44 -13.81 7.06 -8.19
N SER A 45 -13.05 8.04 -8.68
CA SER A 45 -11.61 7.90 -8.88
C SER A 45 -10.82 7.79 -7.58
N GLU A 46 -11.19 8.54 -6.54
CA GLU A 46 -10.59 8.46 -5.21
C GLU A 46 -10.81 7.06 -4.60
N ASP A 47 -12.02 6.49 -4.74
CA ASP A 47 -12.36 5.13 -4.31
C ASP A 47 -11.54 4.06 -5.05
N GLU A 48 -11.38 4.19 -6.37
CA GLU A 48 -10.53 3.29 -7.15
C GLU A 48 -9.07 3.33 -6.70
N VAL A 49 -8.54 4.53 -6.42
CA VAL A 49 -7.17 4.68 -5.90
C VAL A 49 -7.03 4.02 -4.54
N GLU A 50 -8.00 4.17 -3.65
CA GLU A 50 -7.99 3.51 -2.34
C GLU A 50 -8.03 1.98 -2.49
N TYR A 51 -8.89 1.46 -3.37
CA TYR A 51 -8.94 0.04 -3.70
C TYR A 51 -7.57 -0.48 -4.18
N TRP A 52 -6.94 0.21 -5.14
CA TRP A 52 -5.64 -0.22 -5.67
C TRP A 52 -4.52 -0.10 -4.64
N ARG A 53 -4.57 0.89 -3.74
CA ARG A 53 -3.63 0.99 -2.60
C ARG A 53 -3.78 -0.20 -1.65
N ALA A 54 -5.01 -0.55 -1.30
CA ALA A 54 -5.30 -1.70 -0.44
C ALA A 54 -4.86 -3.02 -1.11
N GLU A 55 -5.11 -3.18 -2.40
CA GLU A 55 -4.70 -4.37 -3.15
C GLU A 55 -3.17 -4.45 -3.28
N ALA A 56 -2.50 -3.34 -3.54
CA ALA A 56 -1.03 -3.29 -3.56
C ALA A 56 -0.44 -3.68 -2.21
N GLU A 57 -1.02 -3.22 -1.11
CA GLU A 57 -0.58 -3.58 0.24
C GLU A 57 -0.84 -5.06 0.55
N ARG A 58 -2.01 -5.58 0.15
CA ARG A 58 -2.33 -7.00 0.28
C ARG A 58 -1.37 -7.88 -0.53
N LEU A 59 -1.04 -7.49 -1.75
CA LEU A 59 -0.08 -8.20 -2.58
C LEU A 59 1.32 -8.10 -1.98
N ARG A 60 1.74 -6.92 -1.54
CA ARG A 60 2.99 -6.74 -0.78
C ARG A 60 3.04 -7.70 0.40
N ALA A 61 2.03 -7.79 1.26
CA ALA A 61 2.03 -8.74 2.38
C ALA A 61 2.14 -10.22 1.94
N LYS A 62 1.73 -10.58 0.72
CA LYS A 62 1.89 -11.93 0.18
C LYS A 62 3.28 -12.20 -0.39
N VAL A 63 3.88 -11.21 -1.06
CA VAL A 63 5.21 -11.34 -1.67
C VAL A 63 6.34 -10.89 -0.75
N GLU A 64 6.04 -10.11 0.28
CA GLU A 64 6.99 -9.69 1.29
C GLU A 64 7.50 -10.98 1.93
N PRO A 65 8.80 -11.25 1.79
CA PRO A 65 9.36 -12.51 2.24
C PRO A 65 9.11 -12.61 3.73
N LYS A 66 8.19 -13.51 4.12
CA LYS A 66 7.92 -13.90 5.52
C LYS A 66 9.27 -14.02 6.20
N ALA A 67 9.56 -13.08 7.10
CA ALA A 67 10.89 -12.81 7.63
C ALA A 67 11.71 -14.09 7.72
N LEU A 68 12.83 -14.09 7.01
CA LEU A 68 13.71 -15.23 6.83
C LEU A 68 14.08 -15.80 8.21
N SER A 69 13.42 -16.90 8.60
CA SER A 69 13.56 -17.48 9.94
C SER A 69 14.87 -18.25 10.02
N ALA A 70 15.97 -17.51 10.15
CA ALA A 70 17.28 -18.08 10.42
C ALA A 70 17.29 -18.56 11.89
N SER A 71 17.02 -19.85 12.07
CA SER A 71 17.02 -20.54 13.37
C SER A 71 18.35 -21.26 13.58
N ILE A 72 18.80 -21.31 14.82
CA ILE A 72 20.00 -22.05 15.23
C ILE A 72 19.57 -23.12 16.24
N SER A 73 20.05 -24.35 16.06
CA SER A 73 19.73 -25.47 16.95
C SER A 73 20.90 -26.46 17.04
N PRO A 74 21.15 -27.08 18.20
CA PRO A 74 22.12 -28.16 18.31
C PRO A 74 21.62 -29.42 17.58
N THR A 75 22.53 -30.21 17.03
CA THR A 75 22.26 -31.52 16.41
C THR A 75 22.61 -32.66 17.36
N ALA A 76 22.08 -33.86 17.11
CA ALA A 76 22.41 -35.07 17.88
C ALA A 76 23.91 -35.41 17.85
N SER A 77 24.64 -34.97 16.81
CA SER A 77 26.08 -35.14 16.66
C SER A 77 26.94 -34.10 17.39
N GLY A 78 26.33 -33.23 18.21
CA GLY A 78 27.04 -32.16 18.93
C GLY A 78 27.41 -30.94 18.07
N LYS A 79 27.03 -30.94 16.78
CA LYS A 79 27.21 -29.80 15.87
C LYS A 79 26.05 -28.81 16.02
N TRP A 80 26.17 -27.66 15.37
CA TRP A 80 25.17 -26.60 15.35
C TRP A 80 24.61 -26.43 13.95
N ALA A 81 23.30 -26.59 13.79
CA ALA A 81 22.59 -26.39 12.53
C ALA A 81 21.96 -25.00 12.47
N VAL A 82 22.19 -24.30 11.37
CA VAL A 82 21.45 -23.10 10.99
C VAL A 82 20.48 -23.47 9.88
N ARG A 83 19.18 -23.22 10.08
CA ARG A 83 18.14 -23.41 9.05
C ARG A 83 17.58 -22.05 8.67
N TRP A 84 17.39 -21.82 7.37
CA TRP A 84 16.85 -20.58 6.82
C TRP A 84 16.01 -20.88 5.56
N ARG A 85 15.29 -19.88 5.04
CA ARG A 85 14.51 -20.00 3.80
C ARG A 85 15.05 -19.07 2.72
N GLU A 86 15.35 -19.59 1.55
CA GLU A 86 15.83 -18.80 0.42
C GLU A 86 14.95 -19.15 -0.78
N ASP A 87 14.34 -18.14 -1.40
CA ASP A 87 13.44 -18.31 -2.54
C ASP A 87 12.33 -19.35 -2.29
N GLY A 88 11.75 -19.33 -1.09
CA GLY A 88 10.73 -20.27 -0.65
C GLY A 88 11.24 -21.67 -0.25
N SER A 89 12.49 -22.00 -0.56
CA SER A 89 13.11 -23.30 -0.24
C SER A 89 13.79 -23.29 1.13
N GLN A 90 13.60 -24.36 1.90
CA GLN A 90 14.31 -24.53 3.17
C GLN A 90 15.76 -24.96 2.92
N ARG A 91 16.70 -24.22 3.52
CA ARG A 91 18.14 -24.49 3.49
C ARG A 91 18.63 -24.80 4.89
N SER A 92 19.71 -25.57 4.99
CA SER A 92 20.33 -25.93 6.26
C SER A 92 21.84 -26.08 6.09
N ARG A 93 22.60 -25.62 7.09
CA ARG A 93 24.05 -25.80 7.17
C ARG A 93 24.47 -26.10 8.59
N THR A 94 25.44 -27.00 8.75
CA THR A 94 25.97 -27.41 10.05
C THR A 94 27.37 -26.84 10.30
N PHE A 95 27.68 -26.59 11.56
CA PHE A 95 28.93 -26.01 12.04
C PHE A 95 29.41 -26.75 13.28
N GLU A 96 30.71 -26.95 13.42
CA GLU A 96 31.28 -27.59 14.62
C GLU A 96 31.09 -26.74 15.88
N ARG A 97 31.13 -25.41 15.74
CA ARG A 97 31.05 -24.46 16.87
C ARG A 97 29.82 -23.58 16.76
N ARG A 98 29.18 -23.32 17.91
CA ARG A 98 28.03 -22.40 18.03
C ARG A 98 28.34 -21.00 17.48
N ALA A 99 29.49 -20.44 17.82
CA ALA A 99 29.88 -19.10 17.41
C ALA A 99 29.91 -18.94 15.87
N HIS A 100 30.38 -19.96 15.14
CA HIS A 100 30.39 -19.93 13.68
C HIS A 100 28.97 -20.01 13.10
N ALA A 101 28.09 -20.80 13.71
CA ALA A 101 26.68 -20.85 13.33
C ALA A 101 25.96 -19.52 13.60
N GLU A 102 26.27 -18.83 14.70
CA GLU A 102 25.72 -17.51 15.01
C GLU A 102 26.21 -16.43 14.03
N GLN A 103 27.51 -16.45 13.69
CA GLN A 103 28.07 -15.54 12.69
C GLN A 103 27.42 -15.73 11.32
N PHE A 104 27.29 -16.98 10.86
CA PHE A 104 26.62 -17.29 9.59
C PHE A 104 25.14 -16.88 9.61
N ARG A 105 24.44 -17.11 10.72
CA ARG A 105 23.04 -16.66 10.90
C ARG A 105 22.92 -15.14 10.77
N ALA A 106 23.84 -14.38 11.37
CA ALA A 106 23.87 -12.92 11.29
C ALA A 106 24.14 -12.46 9.84
N GLU A 107 25.06 -13.11 9.14
CA GLU A 107 25.35 -12.85 7.72
C GLU A 107 24.11 -13.08 6.83
N MET A 108 23.42 -14.22 7.00
CA MET A 108 22.20 -14.52 6.25
C MET A 108 21.09 -13.49 6.50
N ARG A 109 20.98 -12.97 7.73
CA ARG A 109 20.06 -11.85 8.04
C ARG A 109 20.51 -10.55 7.38
N GLY A 110 21.81 -10.25 7.40
CA GLY A 110 22.39 -9.02 6.83
C GLY A 110 22.24 -8.91 5.31
N ARG A 111 22.46 -10.01 4.58
CA ARG A 111 22.26 -10.08 3.12
C ARG A 111 20.83 -9.72 2.72
N TRP A 112 19.85 -10.06 3.55
CA TRP A 112 18.45 -9.73 3.30
C TRP A 112 18.12 -8.26 3.57
N THR A 113 18.57 -7.71 4.71
CA THR A 113 18.37 -6.28 5.00
C THR A 113 19.06 -5.35 3.99
N GLY A 114 20.10 -5.83 3.30
CA GLY A 114 20.79 -5.10 2.24
C GLY A 114 20.18 -5.25 0.83
N GLY A 115 19.21 -6.15 0.65
CA GLY A 115 18.55 -6.43 -0.64
C GLY A 115 17.20 -5.74 -0.83
N ALA A 116 16.72 -4.97 0.16
CA ALA A 116 15.49 -4.18 0.09
C ALA A 116 15.75 -2.73 -0.37
N ARG A 117 16.51 -2.56 -1.46
CA ARG A 117 16.69 -1.25 -2.13
C ARG A 117 16.08 -1.27 -3.51
#